data_AF-A0A537ARN9-F1
#
_entry.id   AF-A0A537ARN9-F1
#
_cell.length_a   1.000
_cell.length_b   1.000
_cell.length_c   1.000
_cell.angle_alpha   90.00
_cell.angle_beta   90.00
_cell.angle_gamma   90.00
#
_symmetry.space_group_name_H-M   'P 1'
#
loop_
_entity.id
_entity.type
_entity.pdbx_description
1 polymer ?
#
loop_
_entity_poly.entity_id
_entity_poly.type
_entity_poly.pdbx_seq_one_letter_code
_entity_poly.pdbx_strand_id
1 'polypeptide(L)'
;MIDFREVRLRSNPRFRLVPFDRLAPSDLDAFRSLSEDPDFFGILVPPEGSVLPVKSVSRDAALLYLSLRKPACLPHLLENLFGGDVGERVRTLILDGVFEIEQSGNFVSGAAALAPFTYSETAEPTSLLAQLCEDAIRYAAALELLPVHDLALRLYLFNTAPGEPAMHRRFCDDDRLLGFVLADDAIARLLRSRWRRETIGDSWLAWNGEASARAPEYKLYVSPTLDHMPAVFELAVDAFAKAQCTHFKLGRGAFGLLRPDKLVAYFSDLDSLQQAAELIRRSAAGAVAQGVPFTAPIDSDGLLSWGMDPPRFEQVLQSQQLQSWRQWLTGRIAVYVLAGREAGTDVHSFIRNRIELDGVDPVSWTPNLAIWRGPVGTEQGAA
;
A
#
# COMPACT_ATOMS: atom_id res chain seq x y z
N MET A 1 -17.27 -7.04 19.10
CA MET A 1 -15.83 -7.31 18.97
C MET A 1 -15.58 -8.69 19.55
N ILE A 2 -14.92 -9.59 18.81
CA ILE A 2 -14.59 -10.93 19.29
C ILE A 2 -13.47 -10.86 20.33
N ASP A 3 -13.63 -11.55 21.47
CA ASP A 3 -12.50 -11.80 22.38
C ASP A 3 -11.88 -13.15 22.06
N PHE A 4 -10.71 -13.12 21.40
CA PHE A 4 -10.00 -14.34 21.01
C PHE A 4 -9.45 -15.14 22.20
N ARG A 5 -9.53 -14.60 23.42
CA ARG A 5 -9.18 -15.31 24.66
C ARG A 5 -10.18 -16.39 25.04
N GLU A 6 -11.41 -16.28 24.56
CA GLU A 6 -12.53 -17.16 24.93
C GLU A 6 -12.91 -18.16 23.83
N VAL A 7 -12.29 -18.04 22.64
CA VAL A 7 -12.63 -18.87 21.49
C VAL A 7 -11.69 -20.06 21.35
N ARG A 8 -12.23 -21.17 20.85
CA ARG A 8 -11.43 -22.35 20.54
C ARG A 8 -10.77 -22.16 19.19
N LEU A 9 -9.44 -22.10 19.21
CA LEU A 9 -8.58 -21.99 18.04
C LEU A 9 -7.94 -23.33 17.72
N ARG A 10 -7.64 -23.56 16.45
CA ARG A 10 -6.71 -24.60 16.02
C ARG A 10 -5.83 -24.13 14.87
N SER A 11 -4.67 -24.75 14.71
CA SER A 11 -3.82 -24.61 13.53
C SER A 11 -4.47 -25.28 12.33
N ASN A 12 -4.52 -24.56 11.21
CA ASN A 12 -5.07 -25.09 9.98
C ASN A 12 -4.20 -26.27 9.49
N PRO A 13 -4.75 -27.49 9.40
CA PRO A 13 -3.97 -28.68 9.07
C PRO A 13 -3.41 -28.68 7.65
N ARG A 14 -3.89 -27.77 6.78
CA ARG A 14 -3.41 -27.64 5.40
C ARG A 14 -2.08 -26.88 5.31
N PHE A 15 -1.71 -26.12 6.34
CA PHE A 15 -0.39 -25.49 6.43
C PHE A 15 0.63 -26.48 6.98
N ARG A 16 1.87 -26.37 6.49
CA ARG A 16 2.98 -27.22 6.92
C ARG A 16 4.09 -26.37 7.52
N LEU A 17 4.31 -26.53 8.82
CA LEU A 17 5.47 -25.98 9.51
C LEU A 17 6.69 -26.88 9.23
N VAL A 18 7.73 -26.32 8.62
CA VAL A 18 8.98 -27.01 8.27
C VAL A 18 10.13 -26.36 9.06
N PRO A 19 10.76 -27.09 10.00
CA PRO A 19 11.95 -26.60 10.71
C PRO A 19 13.11 -26.32 9.74
N PHE A 20 13.99 -25.38 10.10
CA PHE A 20 15.15 -25.02 9.29
C PHE A 20 15.99 -26.24 8.87
N ASP A 21 16.26 -27.16 9.80
CA ASP A 21 17.05 -28.39 9.57
C ASP A 21 16.42 -29.37 8.57
N ARG A 22 15.16 -29.12 8.16
CA ARG A 22 14.40 -29.97 7.22
C ARG A 22 14.02 -29.24 5.94
N LEU A 23 14.55 -28.04 5.72
CA LEU A 23 14.34 -27.30 4.49
C LEU A 23 14.98 -28.01 3.30
N ALA A 24 14.34 -27.89 2.13
CA ALA A 24 14.95 -28.33 0.89
C ALA A 24 16.18 -27.46 0.56
N PRO A 25 17.18 -27.97 -0.17
CA PRO A 25 18.37 -27.20 -0.55
C PRO A 25 18.06 -25.87 -1.24
N SER A 26 16.99 -25.81 -2.04
CA SER A 26 16.54 -24.58 -2.71
C SER A 26 16.02 -23.50 -1.74
N ASP A 27 15.44 -23.91 -0.61
CA ASP A 27 14.88 -22.99 0.39
C ASP A 27 15.96 -22.51 1.38
N LEU A 28 16.99 -23.33 1.62
CA LEU A 28 18.11 -22.97 2.51
C LEU A 28 18.83 -21.71 2.06
N ASP A 29 18.96 -21.48 0.75
CA ASP A 29 19.62 -20.29 0.22
C ASP A 29 18.79 -19.02 0.42
N ALA A 30 17.47 -19.10 0.28
CA ALA A 30 16.55 -17.97 0.46
C ALA A 30 16.45 -17.51 1.92
N PHE A 31 16.61 -18.43 2.88
CA PHE A 31 16.49 -18.15 4.31
C PHE A 31 17.83 -18.20 5.07
N ARG A 32 18.96 -18.31 4.36
CA ARG A 32 20.29 -18.44 4.98
C ARG A 32 20.62 -17.28 5.91
N SER A 33 20.27 -16.04 5.52
CA SER A 33 20.47 -14.84 6.35
C SER A 33 19.67 -14.85 7.65
N LEU A 34 18.54 -15.59 7.70
CA LEU A 34 17.73 -15.75 8.92
C LEU A 34 18.26 -16.84 9.84
N SER A 35 19.18 -17.70 9.39
CA SER A 35 19.79 -18.72 10.24
C SER A 35 20.70 -18.15 11.33
N GLU A 36 21.12 -16.90 11.18
CA GLU A 36 21.88 -16.15 12.19
C GLU A 36 20.98 -15.60 13.31
N ASP A 37 19.66 -15.56 13.10
CA ASP A 37 18.70 -15.14 14.12
C ASP A 37 18.42 -16.31 15.09
N PRO A 38 18.78 -16.19 16.38
CA PRO A 38 18.56 -17.24 17.35
C PRO A 38 17.08 -17.56 17.60
N ASP A 39 16.15 -16.67 17.25
CA ASP A 39 14.71 -16.92 17.39
C ASP A 39 14.09 -17.56 16.14
N PHE A 40 14.82 -17.67 15.03
CA PHE A 40 14.32 -18.33 13.83
C PHE A 40 14.17 -19.85 14.04
N PHE A 41 12.98 -20.38 13.71
CA PHE A 41 12.66 -21.81 13.81
C PHE A 41 12.62 -22.50 12.44
N GLY A 42 12.06 -21.83 11.43
CA GLY A 42 11.85 -22.40 10.10
C GLY A 42 10.78 -21.65 9.33
N ILE A 43 10.06 -22.35 8.46
CA ILE A 43 9.06 -21.73 7.58
C ILE A 43 7.68 -22.36 7.75
N LEU A 44 6.65 -21.56 7.51
CA LEU A 44 5.28 -22.00 7.36
C LEU A 44 4.93 -22.01 5.87
N VAL A 45 4.73 -23.21 5.33
CA VAL A 45 4.38 -23.44 3.93
C VAL A 45 2.86 -23.49 3.79
N PRO A 46 2.24 -22.64 2.98
CA PRO A 46 0.81 -22.70 2.70
C PRO A 46 0.44 -23.95 1.87
N PRO A 47 -0.87 -24.26 1.73
CA PRO A 47 -1.33 -25.37 0.92
C PRO A 47 -0.85 -25.26 -0.54
N GLU A 48 -0.64 -26.39 -1.21
CA GLU A 48 -0.26 -26.40 -2.62
C GLU A 48 -1.31 -25.67 -3.47
N GLY A 49 -0.86 -24.74 -4.33
CA GLY A 49 -1.73 -23.89 -5.15
C GLY A 49 -2.21 -22.59 -4.49
N SER A 50 -1.94 -22.39 -3.19
CA SER A 50 -2.28 -21.15 -2.48
C SER A 50 -1.48 -19.95 -3.00
N VAL A 51 -2.15 -18.80 -3.11
CA VAL A 51 -1.52 -17.51 -3.45
C VAL A 51 -0.81 -16.83 -2.27
N LEU A 52 -1.04 -17.31 -1.04
CA LEU A 52 -0.35 -16.79 0.14
C LEU A 52 1.15 -17.12 0.10
N PRO A 53 2.03 -16.21 0.57
CA PRO A 53 3.46 -16.46 0.58
C PRO A 53 3.87 -17.45 1.69
N VAL A 54 5.00 -18.13 1.47
CA VAL A 54 5.74 -18.82 2.55
C VAL A 54 6.19 -17.78 3.56
N LYS A 55 6.02 -18.07 4.86
CA LYS A 55 6.41 -17.16 5.96
C LYS A 55 7.56 -17.73 6.77
N SER A 56 8.48 -16.89 7.19
CA SER A 56 9.41 -17.23 8.28
C SER A 56 8.65 -17.34 9.60
N VAL A 57 9.12 -18.21 10.49
CA VAL A 57 8.47 -18.53 11.75
C VAL A 57 9.50 -18.48 12.87
N SER A 58 9.21 -17.72 13.92
CA SER A 58 10.01 -17.72 15.16
C SER A 58 9.74 -18.96 16.01
N ARG A 59 10.55 -19.23 17.03
CA ARG A 59 10.33 -20.34 17.97
C ARG A 59 9.00 -20.21 18.70
N ASP A 60 8.66 -19.00 19.12
CA ASP A 60 7.40 -18.70 19.79
C ASP A 60 6.18 -18.92 18.87
N ALA A 61 6.25 -18.46 17.62
CA ALA A 61 5.20 -18.71 16.64
C ALA A 61 5.07 -20.20 16.30
N ALA A 62 6.18 -20.93 16.22
CA ALA A 62 6.19 -22.38 16.02
C ALA A 62 5.57 -23.13 17.21
N LEU A 63 5.89 -22.73 18.44
CA LEU A 63 5.31 -23.30 19.66
C LEU A 63 3.80 -23.05 19.71
N LEU A 64 3.34 -21.85 19.38
CA LEU A 64 1.90 -21.55 19.29
C LEU A 64 1.22 -22.43 18.23
N TYR A 65 1.80 -22.52 17.03
CA TYR A 65 1.28 -23.36 15.95
C TYR A 65 1.21 -24.84 16.33
N LEU A 66 2.24 -25.36 17.01
CA LEU A 66 2.27 -26.75 17.48
C LEU A 66 1.27 -26.99 18.62
N SER A 67 1.12 -26.03 19.54
CA SER A 67 0.18 -26.10 20.67
C SER A 67 -1.27 -26.10 20.21
N LEU A 68 -1.58 -25.41 19.11
CA LEU A 68 -2.91 -25.33 18.52
C LEU A 68 -3.20 -26.42 17.48
N ARG A 69 -2.34 -27.45 17.30
CA ARG A 69 -2.67 -28.59 16.40
C ARG A 69 -3.95 -29.33 16.80
N LYS A 70 -4.32 -29.26 18.09
CA LYS A 70 -5.62 -29.67 18.59
C LYS A 70 -6.40 -28.44 19.03
N PRO A 71 -7.73 -28.41 18.85
CA PRO A 71 -8.52 -27.26 19.24
C PRO A 71 -8.44 -26.94 20.73
N ALA A 72 -8.02 -25.73 21.06
CA ALA A 72 -7.83 -25.28 22.43
C ALA A 72 -8.15 -23.79 22.59
N CYS A 73 -8.46 -23.41 23.83
CA CYS A 73 -8.55 -22.02 24.28
C CYS A 73 -7.25 -21.73 25.05
N LEU A 74 -6.42 -20.80 24.57
CA LEU A 74 -5.08 -20.57 25.16
C LEU A 74 -4.87 -19.10 25.58
N PRO A 75 -5.76 -18.52 26.42
CA PRO A 75 -5.74 -17.09 26.75
C PRO A 75 -4.39 -16.63 27.30
N HIS A 76 -3.83 -17.37 28.27
CA HIS A 76 -2.57 -17.00 28.90
C HIS A 76 -1.37 -17.08 27.95
N LEU A 77 -1.33 -18.08 27.06
CA LEU A 77 -0.26 -18.18 26.07
C LEU A 77 -0.35 -17.04 25.06
N LEU A 78 -1.56 -16.71 24.60
CA LEU A 78 -1.77 -15.59 23.68
C LEU A 78 -1.36 -14.26 24.31
N GLU A 79 -1.72 -14.01 25.57
CA GLU A 79 -1.32 -12.82 26.31
C GLU A 79 0.19 -12.73 26.50
N ASN A 80 0.86 -13.84 26.82
CA ASN A 80 2.32 -13.86 26.95
C ASN A 80 3.02 -13.57 25.62
N LEU A 81 2.48 -14.07 24.50
CA LEU A 81 3.07 -13.93 23.18
C LEU A 81 2.78 -12.58 22.51
N PHE A 82 1.59 -12.04 22.71
CA PHE A 82 1.10 -10.86 21.98
C PHE A 82 0.78 -9.65 22.88
N GLY A 83 0.81 -9.80 24.20
CA GLY A 83 0.55 -8.70 25.14
C GLY A 83 -0.81 -8.05 24.93
N GLY A 84 -0.82 -6.72 24.74
CA GLY A 84 -2.04 -5.95 24.44
C GLY A 84 -2.66 -6.26 23.07
N ASP A 85 -1.87 -6.82 22.15
CA ASP A 85 -2.22 -6.93 20.72
C ASP A 85 -2.78 -8.31 20.34
N VAL A 86 -3.15 -9.15 21.33
CA VAL A 86 -3.74 -10.49 21.11
C VAL A 86 -4.82 -10.46 20.05
N GLY A 87 -5.70 -9.46 20.11
CA GLY A 87 -6.83 -9.33 19.20
C GLY A 87 -6.39 -9.20 17.74
N GLU A 88 -5.48 -8.29 17.46
CA GLU A 88 -4.98 -8.00 16.11
C GLU A 88 -4.13 -9.15 15.57
N ARG A 89 -3.19 -9.66 16.38
CA ARG A 89 -2.26 -10.73 15.99
C ARG A 89 -2.99 -12.03 15.66
N VAL A 90 -3.97 -12.43 16.48
CA VAL A 90 -4.78 -13.62 16.22
C VAL A 90 -5.68 -13.41 14.99
N ARG A 91 -6.25 -12.21 14.82
CA ARG A 91 -7.05 -11.87 13.63
C ARG A 91 -6.25 -12.03 12.34
N THR A 92 -5.00 -11.55 12.32
CA THR A 92 -4.08 -11.72 11.19
C THR A 92 -3.86 -13.19 10.86
N LEU A 93 -3.54 -14.01 11.87
CA LEU A 93 -3.28 -15.44 11.69
C LEU A 93 -4.53 -16.20 11.22
N ILE A 94 -5.73 -15.79 11.65
CA ILE A 94 -6.99 -16.37 11.15
C ILE A 94 -7.25 -15.98 9.70
N LEU A 95 -7.06 -14.70 9.35
CA LEU A 95 -7.26 -14.21 7.99
C LEU A 95 -6.25 -14.77 6.99
N ASP A 96 -5.02 -15.02 7.44
CA ASP A 96 -4.00 -15.73 6.66
C ASP A 96 -4.28 -17.23 6.52
N GLY A 97 -5.37 -17.72 7.09
CA GLY A 97 -5.70 -19.15 7.06
C GLY A 97 -4.82 -20.00 7.97
N VAL A 98 -3.88 -19.42 8.72
CA VAL A 98 -2.95 -20.16 9.59
C VAL A 98 -3.69 -20.77 10.78
N PHE A 99 -4.61 -20.00 11.36
CA PHE A 99 -5.50 -20.46 12.42
C PHE A 99 -6.95 -20.51 11.96
N GLU A 100 -7.70 -21.46 12.54
CA GLU A 100 -9.12 -21.61 12.39
C GLU A 100 -9.79 -21.41 13.75
N ILE A 101 -10.97 -20.80 13.73
CA ILE A 101 -11.85 -20.65 14.89
C ILE A 101 -13.00 -21.64 14.79
N GLU A 102 -13.39 -22.22 15.93
CA GLU A 102 -14.58 -23.07 16.00
C GLU A 102 -15.86 -22.21 15.98
N GLN A 103 -16.72 -22.47 14.99
CA GLN A 103 -18.04 -21.86 14.83
C GLN A 103 -19.07 -22.92 14.45
N SER A 104 -20.13 -23.03 15.25
CA SER A 104 -21.22 -23.98 15.00
C SER A 104 -20.73 -25.43 14.78
N GLY A 105 -19.68 -25.83 15.51
CA GLY A 105 -19.06 -27.17 15.42
C GLY A 105 -18.11 -27.37 14.23
N ASN A 106 -17.92 -26.36 13.38
CA ASN A 106 -16.98 -26.37 12.27
C ASN A 106 -15.79 -25.45 12.54
N PHE A 107 -14.65 -25.74 11.95
CA PHE A 107 -13.48 -24.87 12.01
C PHE A 107 -13.38 -24.07 10.72
N VAL A 108 -13.41 -22.76 10.86
CA VAL A 108 -13.39 -21.81 9.75
C VAL A 108 -12.19 -20.87 9.89
N SER A 109 -11.63 -20.45 8.76
CA SER A 109 -10.56 -19.44 8.70
C SER A 109 -10.89 -18.37 7.65
N GLY A 110 -9.98 -17.43 7.41
CA GLY A 110 -10.20 -16.36 6.45
C GLY A 110 -11.29 -15.39 6.91
N ALA A 111 -11.88 -14.62 5.99
CA ALA A 111 -12.95 -13.69 6.37
C ALA A 111 -14.23 -14.40 6.81
N ALA A 112 -14.50 -15.63 6.37
CA ALA A 112 -15.64 -16.41 6.85
C ALA A 112 -15.61 -16.60 8.38
N ALA A 113 -14.41 -16.74 8.96
CA ALA A 113 -14.22 -16.82 10.41
C ALA A 113 -14.52 -15.50 11.16
N LEU A 114 -14.42 -14.37 10.48
CA LEU A 114 -14.61 -13.05 11.11
C LEU A 114 -15.93 -12.38 10.73
N ALA A 115 -16.63 -12.90 9.72
CA ALA A 115 -17.92 -12.40 9.24
C ALA A 115 -18.98 -12.25 10.36
N PRO A 116 -19.10 -13.18 11.33
CA PRO A 116 -20.06 -13.01 12.43
C PRO A 116 -19.71 -11.89 13.41
N PHE A 117 -18.47 -11.39 13.38
CA PHE A 117 -17.92 -10.44 14.33
C PHE A 117 -17.58 -9.09 13.72
N THR A 118 -17.73 -8.96 12.40
CA THR A 118 -17.56 -7.70 11.69
C THR A 118 -18.91 -6.97 11.68
N TYR A 119 -18.93 -5.78 12.27
CA TYR A 119 -20.03 -4.85 12.07
C TYR A 119 -19.91 -4.31 10.64
N SER A 120 -20.78 -4.80 9.75
CA SER A 120 -20.93 -4.25 8.41
C SER A 120 -21.87 -3.05 8.49
N GLU A 121 -21.32 -1.88 8.80
CA GLU A 121 -21.86 -0.66 8.20
C GLU A 121 -21.00 -0.40 6.97
N THR A 122 -21.53 -0.78 5.80
CA THR A 122 -21.04 -0.25 4.53
C THR A 122 -21.38 1.24 4.52
N ALA A 123 -20.52 2.06 5.12
CA ALA A 123 -20.63 3.50 5.00
C ALA A 123 -20.53 3.84 3.50
N GLU A 124 -21.53 4.55 2.99
CA GLU A 124 -21.52 5.07 1.63
C GLU A 124 -20.23 5.87 1.40
N PRO A 125 -19.57 5.74 0.24
CA PRO A 125 -18.35 6.49 -0.06
C PRO A 125 -18.61 8.00 0.07
N THR A 126 -17.92 8.64 1.03
CA THR A 126 -18.12 10.07 1.33
C THR A 126 -17.26 11.00 0.47
N SER A 127 -16.44 10.45 -0.44
CA SER A 127 -15.53 11.22 -1.32
C SER A 127 -15.33 10.53 -2.67
N LEU A 128 -14.85 11.29 -3.66
CA LEU A 128 -14.50 10.74 -4.98
C LEU A 128 -13.49 9.59 -4.85
N LEU A 129 -12.45 9.75 -4.02
CA LEU A 129 -11.42 8.73 -3.88
C LEU A 129 -11.94 7.46 -3.23
N ALA A 130 -12.83 7.57 -2.24
CA ALA A 130 -13.47 6.40 -1.64
C ALA A 130 -14.25 5.64 -2.73
N GLN A 131 -15.03 6.33 -3.56
CA GLN A 131 -15.77 5.71 -4.67
C GLN A 131 -14.82 5.04 -5.67
N LEU A 132 -13.71 5.70 -6.04
CA LEU A 132 -12.72 5.13 -6.95
C LEU A 132 -12.04 3.88 -6.39
N CYS A 133 -11.74 3.83 -5.09
CA CYS A 133 -11.20 2.63 -4.45
C CYS A 133 -12.20 1.46 -4.47
N GLU A 134 -13.47 1.75 -4.18
CA GLU A 134 -14.57 0.79 -4.25
C GLU A 134 -14.73 0.22 -5.66
N ASP A 135 -14.75 1.09 -6.67
CA ASP A 135 -14.87 0.70 -8.07
C ASP A 135 -13.64 -0.08 -8.54
N ALA A 136 -12.44 0.28 -8.08
CA ALA A 136 -11.21 -0.44 -8.38
C ALA A 136 -11.23 -1.87 -7.81
N ILE A 137 -11.68 -2.04 -6.56
CA ILE A 137 -11.83 -3.36 -5.93
C ILE A 137 -12.88 -4.19 -6.68
N ARG A 138 -14.05 -3.60 -6.99
CA ARG A 138 -15.11 -4.28 -7.74
C ARG A 138 -14.63 -4.71 -9.13
N TYR A 139 -13.91 -3.82 -9.82
CA TYR A 139 -13.28 -4.11 -11.10
C TYR A 139 -12.30 -5.27 -10.99
N ALA A 140 -11.37 -5.25 -10.03
CA ALA A 140 -10.42 -6.33 -9.82
C ALA A 140 -11.11 -7.66 -9.46
N ALA A 141 -12.16 -7.61 -8.63
CA ALA A 141 -12.98 -8.76 -8.26
C ALA A 141 -13.81 -9.33 -9.43
N ALA A 142 -14.03 -8.57 -10.51
CA ALA A 142 -14.66 -9.06 -11.74
C ALA A 142 -13.65 -9.65 -12.76
N LEU A 143 -12.35 -9.35 -12.64
CA LEU A 143 -11.32 -9.87 -13.54
C LEU A 143 -10.93 -11.31 -13.18
N GLU A 144 -11.35 -12.28 -13.97
CA GLU A 144 -10.99 -13.69 -13.77
C GLU A 144 -9.64 -14.05 -14.42
N LEU A 145 -8.98 -15.10 -13.91
CA LEU A 145 -7.81 -15.75 -14.52
C LEU A 145 -6.55 -14.88 -14.72
N LEU A 146 -6.43 -13.75 -14.01
CA LEU A 146 -5.19 -12.95 -14.03
C LEU A 146 -4.20 -13.41 -12.95
N PRO A 147 -2.91 -13.55 -13.29
CA PRO A 147 -1.84 -13.67 -12.30
C PRO A 147 -1.82 -12.46 -11.35
N VAL A 148 -1.28 -12.64 -10.13
CA VAL A 148 -1.16 -11.58 -9.10
C VAL A 148 -0.54 -10.30 -9.68
N HIS A 149 0.55 -10.43 -10.43
CA HIS A 149 1.28 -9.30 -10.99
C HIS A 149 0.42 -8.47 -11.95
N ASP A 150 -0.30 -9.13 -12.86
CA ASP A 150 -1.16 -8.46 -13.83
C ASP A 150 -2.35 -7.79 -13.15
N LEU A 151 -2.94 -8.44 -12.14
CA LEU A 151 -4.01 -7.86 -11.34
C LEU A 151 -3.54 -6.63 -10.56
N ALA A 152 -2.36 -6.68 -9.97
CA ALA A 152 -1.74 -5.53 -9.30
C ALA A 152 -1.50 -4.37 -10.27
N LEU A 153 -1.01 -4.65 -11.49
CA LEU A 153 -0.84 -3.64 -12.52
C LEU A 153 -2.17 -3.02 -12.96
N ARG A 154 -3.23 -3.83 -13.10
CA ARG A 154 -4.60 -3.36 -13.41
C ARG A 154 -5.14 -2.44 -12.32
N LEU A 155 -4.94 -2.77 -11.05
CA LEU A 155 -5.31 -1.94 -9.90
C LEU A 155 -4.49 -0.65 -9.87
N TYR A 156 -3.18 -0.73 -10.11
CA TYR A 156 -2.27 0.42 -10.13
C TYR A 156 -2.64 1.44 -11.22
N LEU A 157 -2.99 0.95 -12.41
CA LEU A 157 -3.43 1.75 -13.55
C LEU A 157 -4.93 2.06 -13.54
N PHE A 158 -5.69 1.61 -12.54
CA PHE A 158 -7.11 1.93 -12.45
C PHE A 158 -7.33 3.44 -12.45
N ASN A 159 -8.41 3.89 -13.08
CA ASN A 159 -8.71 5.30 -13.33
C ASN A 159 -7.72 6.02 -14.26
N THR A 160 -6.93 5.30 -15.09
CA THR A 160 -6.20 5.93 -16.21
C THR A 160 -7.21 6.37 -17.27
N ALA A 161 -7.11 7.63 -17.70
CA ALA A 161 -8.00 8.18 -18.72
C ALA A 161 -7.75 7.51 -20.09
N PRO A 162 -8.79 7.34 -20.93
CA PRO A 162 -8.64 6.76 -22.26
C PRO A 162 -7.65 7.57 -23.11
N GLY A 163 -6.73 6.88 -23.77
CA GLY A 163 -5.75 7.49 -24.67
C GLY A 163 -6.20 7.45 -26.12
N GLU A 164 -6.20 8.61 -26.78
CA GLU A 164 -6.45 8.70 -28.22
C GLU A 164 -5.14 8.82 -29.03
N PRO A 165 -5.08 8.33 -30.28
CA PRO A 165 -3.90 8.49 -31.13
C PRO A 165 -3.46 9.96 -31.32
N ALA A 166 -4.39 10.90 -31.26
CA ALA A 166 -4.09 12.33 -31.32
C ALA A 166 -3.25 12.79 -30.12
N MET A 167 -3.50 12.25 -28.92
CA MET A 167 -2.73 12.57 -27.71
C MET A 167 -1.30 12.03 -27.79
N HIS A 168 -1.12 10.81 -28.33
CA HIS A 168 0.23 10.27 -28.57
C HIS A 168 1.06 11.13 -29.52
N ARG A 169 0.42 11.72 -30.55
CA ARG A 169 1.09 12.68 -31.45
C ARG A 169 1.33 14.04 -30.80
N ARG A 170 0.42 14.48 -29.92
CA ARG A 170 0.54 15.75 -29.20
C ARG A 170 1.68 15.71 -28.20
N PHE A 171 1.87 14.59 -27.51
CA PHE A 171 2.85 14.40 -26.44
C PHE A 171 3.94 13.37 -26.84
N CYS A 172 4.42 13.45 -28.08
CA CYS A 172 5.41 12.53 -28.63
C CYS A 172 6.85 12.78 -28.14
N ASP A 173 7.11 13.98 -27.60
CA ASP A 173 8.40 14.40 -27.08
C ASP A 173 8.23 15.32 -25.86
N ASP A 174 9.33 15.53 -25.14
CA ASP A 174 9.35 16.27 -23.88
C ASP A 174 9.09 17.77 -24.09
N ASP A 175 9.48 18.34 -25.24
CA ASP A 175 9.31 19.77 -25.52
C ASP A 175 7.83 20.12 -25.73
N ARG A 176 7.09 19.29 -26.47
CA ARG A 176 5.63 19.45 -26.64
C ARG A 176 4.87 19.24 -25.34
N LEU A 177 5.30 18.28 -24.52
CA LEU A 177 4.71 18.06 -23.20
C LEU A 177 4.92 19.29 -22.31
N LEU A 178 6.14 19.82 -22.26
CA LEU A 178 6.46 20.99 -21.45
C LEU A 178 5.76 22.24 -21.97
N GLY A 179 5.72 22.47 -23.28
CA GLY A 179 4.97 23.57 -23.87
C GLY A 179 3.45 23.49 -23.63
N PHE A 180 2.93 22.30 -23.29
CA PHE A 180 1.54 22.14 -22.86
C PHE A 180 1.33 22.51 -21.39
N VAL A 181 2.24 22.12 -20.49
CA VAL A 181 2.06 22.34 -19.03
C VAL A 181 2.70 23.63 -18.50
N LEU A 182 3.57 24.28 -19.28
CA LEU A 182 4.28 25.52 -18.91
C LEU A 182 4.00 26.62 -19.93
N ALA A 183 2.99 27.44 -19.65
CA ALA A 183 2.66 28.63 -20.43
C ALA A 183 3.28 29.90 -19.82
N ASP A 184 3.53 29.94 -18.51
CA ASP A 184 4.06 31.09 -17.78
C ASP A 184 5.61 31.09 -17.71
N ASP A 185 6.23 32.12 -18.28
CA ASP A 185 7.68 32.34 -18.27
C ASP A 185 8.28 32.54 -16.86
N ALA A 186 7.51 33.07 -15.91
CA ALA A 186 7.93 33.20 -14.51
C ALA A 186 8.04 31.83 -13.84
N ILE A 187 7.07 30.94 -14.05
CA ILE A 187 7.11 29.56 -13.53
C ILE A 187 8.22 28.76 -14.21
N ALA A 188 8.39 28.93 -15.53
CA ALA A 188 9.49 28.28 -16.25
C ALA A 188 10.87 28.71 -15.73
N ARG A 189 11.05 29.99 -15.37
CA ARG A 189 12.27 30.48 -14.71
C ARG A 189 12.43 29.93 -13.30
N LEU A 190 11.34 29.88 -12.52
CA LEU A 190 11.35 29.32 -11.17
C LEU A 190 11.82 27.86 -11.20
N LEU A 191 11.26 27.03 -12.09
CA LEU A 191 11.67 25.63 -12.27
C LEU A 191 13.17 25.50 -12.52
N ARG A 192 13.70 26.26 -13.50
CA ARG A 192 15.13 26.23 -13.84
C ARG A 192 16.04 26.72 -12.72
N SER A 193 15.54 27.60 -11.85
CA SER A 193 16.32 28.16 -10.74
C SER A 193 16.38 27.26 -9.50
N ARG A 194 15.39 26.39 -9.31
CA ARG A 194 15.20 25.63 -8.06
C ARG A 194 15.46 24.13 -8.23
N TRP A 195 15.21 23.58 -9.42
CA TRP A 195 15.35 22.15 -9.67
C TRP A 195 16.09 21.87 -10.98
N ARG A 196 16.89 20.81 -10.96
CA ARG A 196 17.46 20.19 -12.16
C ARG A 196 16.48 19.17 -12.72
N ARG A 197 16.11 19.34 -13.98
CA ARG A 197 15.28 18.38 -14.71
C ARG A 197 16.10 17.16 -15.15
N GLU A 198 15.53 15.98 -15.01
CA GLU A 198 16.03 14.74 -15.57
C GLU A 198 14.89 13.86 -16.10
N THR A 199 15.23 12.85 -16.88
CA THR A 199 14.29 11.85 -17.39
C THR A 199 14.60 10.53 -16.70
N ILE A 200 13.59 9.95 -16.03
CA ILE A 200 13.73 8.68 -15.30
C ILE A 200 13.04 7.58 -16.10
N GLY A 201 13.85 6.77 -16.79
CA GLY A 201 13.37 5.77 -17.73
C GLY A 201 12.49 6.39 -18.82
N ASP A 202 11.50 5.63 -19.30
CA ASP A 202 10.57 6.12 -20.33
C ASP A 202 9.29 6.75 -19.78
N SER A 203 9.13 6.77 -18.45
CA SER A 203 7.83 7.04 -17.81
C SER A 203 7.70 8.39 -17.11
N TRP A 204 8.81 9.05 -16.76
CA TRP A 204 8.77 10.23 -15.91
C TRP A 204 9.73 11.33 -16.35
N LEU A 205 9.26 12.57 -16.27
CA LEU A 205 10.09 13.75 -16.12
C LEU A 205 10.19 14.07 -14.63
N ALA A 206 11.41 14.25 -14.12
CA ALA A 206 11.65 14.51 -12.71
C ALA A 206 12.42 15.83 -12.53
N TRP A 207 12.17 16.48 -11.41
CA TRP A 207 12.81 17.72 -11.00
C TRP A 207 13.41 17.52 -9.62
N ASN A 208 14.73 17.64 -9.52
CA ASN A 208 15.52 17.42 -8.30
C ASN A 208 16.14 18.73 -7.84
N GLY A 209 15.84 19.13 -6.61
CA GLY A 209 16.45 20.28 -5.94
C GLY A 209 17.71 19.85 -5.20
N GLU A 210 18.22 20.74 -4.35
CA GLU A 210 19.31 20.38 -3.44
C GLU A 210 18.86 19.26 -2.48
N ALA A 211 19.77 18.33 -2.21
CA ALA A 211 19.49 17.19 -1.36
C ALA A 211 19.13 17.65 0.06
N SER A 212 17.98 17.20 0.57
CA SER A 212 17.67 17.35 2.00
C SER A 212 18.48 16.34 2.82
N ALA A 213 18.83 16.73 4.05
CA ALA A 213 19.45 15.84 5.02
C ALA A 213 18.53 14.67 5.43
N ARG A 214 17.22 14.81 5.22
CA ARG A 214 16.20 13.77 5.47
C ARG A 214 15.71 13.19 4.16
N ALA A 215 15.66 11.86 4.09
CA ALA A 215 15.04 11.17 2.96
C ALA A 215 13.54 11.55 2.88
N PRO A 216 12.99 11.74 1.68
CA PRO A 216 11.57 12.00 1.54
C PRO A 216 10.76 10.76 1.93
N GLU A 217 9.83 10.93 2.86
CA GLU A 217 8.95 9.87 3.36
C GLU A 217 7.53 10.03 2.80
N TYR A 218 7.09 11.27 2.59
CA TYR A 218 5.71 11.60 2.23
C TYR A 218 5.59 11.96 0.76
N LYS A 219 4.47 11.54 0.15
CA LYS A 219 4.14 11.82 -1.24
C LYS A 219 2.83 12.57 -1.31
N LEU A 220 2.84 13.70 -2.01
CA LEU A 220 1.66 14.44 -2.42
C LEU A 220 1.34 14.07 -3.86
N TYR A 221 0.13 13.57 -4.09
CA TYR A 221 -0.43 13.33 -5.41
C TYR A 221 -1.31 14.51 -5.81
N VAL A 222 -1.10 15.01 -7.02
CA VAL A 222 -1.92 16.07 -7.63
C VAL A 222 -2.51 15.51 -8.91
N SER A 223 -3.84 15.35 -8.95
CA SER A 223 -4.51 14.58 -9.99
C SER A 223 -5.65 15.35 -10.68
N PRO A 224 -5.33 16.41 -11.45
CA PRO A 224 -6.33 17.06 -12.29
C PRO A 224 -6.67 16.19 -13.50
N THR A 225 -7.81 16.45 -14.14
CA THR A 225 -8.05 15.99 -15.52
C THR A 225 -7.06 16.63 -16.49
N LEU A 226 -6.93 16.06 -17.70
CA LEU A 226 -5.96 16.55 -18.69
C LEU A 226 -6.20 18.03 -19.06
N ASP A 227 -7.46 18.46 -19.15
CA ASP A 227 -7.82 19.84 -19.52
C ASP A 227 -7.40 20.87 -18.44
N HIS A 228 -7.43 20.47 -17.17
CA HIS A 228 -6.99 21.32 -16.06
C HIS A 228 -5.49 21.18 -15.76
N MET A 229 -4.78 20.24 -16.41
CA MET A 229 -3.37 19.96 -16.14
C MET A 229 -2.46 21.18 -16.27
N PRO A 230 -2.54 22.05 -17.31
CA PRO A 230 -1.63 23.18 -17.44
C PRO A 230 -1.74 24.17 -16.28
N ALA A 231 -2.96 24.62 -15.97
CA ALA A 231 -3.21 25.56 -14.89
C ALA A 231 -2.81 24.98 -13.52
N VAL A 232 -3.17 23.72 -13.26
CA VAL A 232 -2.85 23.07 -11.98
C VAL A 232 -1.36 22.79 -11.84
N PHE A 233 -0.65 22.48 -12.93
CA PHE A 233 0.80 22.26 -12.90
C PHE A 233 1.55 23.51 -12.43
N GLU A 234 1.23 24.67 -12.99
CA GLU A 234 1.88 25.94 -12.63
C GLU A 234 1.63 26.32 -11.18
N LEU A 235 0.38 26.18 -10.72
CA LEU A 235 0.00 26.40 -9.32
C LEU A 235 0.71 25.43 -8.36
N ALA A 236 0.83 24.17 -8.76
CA ALA A 236 1.52 23.15 -7.99
C ALA A 236 3.01 23.46 -7.87
N VAL A 237 3.68 23.86 -8.96
CA VAL A 237 5.09 24.23 -8.96
C VAL A 237 5.37 25.42 -8.04
N ASP A 238 4.54 26.47 -8.09
CA ASP A 238 4.67 27.62 -7.19
C ASP A 238 4.48 27.21 -5.72
N ALA A 239 3.50 26.36 -5.43
CA ALA A 239 3.28 25.81 -4.09
C ALA A 239 4.47 24.94 -3.62
N PHE A 240 5.01 24.09 -4.49
CA PHE A 240 6.18 23.26 -4.20
C PHE A 240 7.41 24.10 -3.86
N ALA A 241 7.62 25.23 -4.55
CA ALA A 241 8.71 26.15 -4.25
C ALA A 241 8.56 26.80 -2.86
N LYS A 242 7.34 27.16 -2.49
CA LYS A 242 7.01 27.80 -1.20
C LYS A 242 7.10 26.82 -0.02
N ALA A 243 6.76 25.56 -0.27
CA ALA A 243 6.78 24.48 0.72
C ALA A 243 8.09 23.66 0.71
N GLN A 244 9.15 24.17 0.08
CA GLN A 244 10.48 23.55 0.05
C GLN A 244 10.51 22.10 -0.45
N CYS A 245 9.66 21.76 -1.42
CA CYS A 245 9.67 20.45 -2.05
C CYS A 245 11.02 20.20 -2.75
N THR A 246 11.70 19.11 -2.40
CA THR A 246 13.03 18.78 -2.95
C THR A 246 12.96 17.96 -4.22
N HIS A 247 11.89 17.19 -4.42
CA HIS A 247 11.76 16.32 -5.57
C HIS A 247 10.30 16.20 -5.99
N PHE A 248 10.03 16.30 -7.28
CA PHE A 248 8.73 15.95 -7.84
C PHE A 248 8.87 15.41 -9.26
N LYS A 249 7.82 14.74 -9.74
CA LYS A 249 7.79 14.12 -11.07
C LYS A 249 6.46 14.31 -11.76
N LEU A 250 6.52 14.38 -13.08
CA LEU A 250 5.39 14.45 -14.00
C LEU A 250 5.45 13.24 -14.95
N GLY A 251 4.29 12.63 -15.21
CA GLY A 251 4.15 11.53 -16.15
C GLY A 251 4.60 11.95 -17.55
N ARG A 252 5.48 11.16 -18.15
CA ARG A 252 6.06 11.45 -19.46
C ARG A 252 5.18 10.91 -20.59
N GLY A 253 5.04 11.72 -21.64
CA GLY A 253 4.24 11.40 -22.82
C GLY A 253 2.74 11.26 -22.55
N ALA A 254 1.99 10.83 -23.57
CA ALA A 254 0.54 10.70 -23.48
C ALA A 254 0.10 9.73 -22.37
N PHE A 255 0.73 8.55 -22.29
CA PHE A 255 0.41 7.58 -21.25
C PHE A 255 0.66 8.13 -19.85
N GLY A 256 1.79 8.81 -19.63
CA GLY A 256 2.12 9.41 -18.34
C GLY A 256 1.11 10.46 -17.88
N LEU A 257 0.65 11.33 -18.79
CA LEU A 257 -0.32 12.39 -18.49
C LEU A 257 -1.74 11.87 -18.24
N LEU A 258 -2.09 10.68 -18.74
CA LEU A 258 -3.42 10.09 -18.58
C LEU A 258 -3.55 9.27 -17.29
N ARG A 259 -2.44 8.93 -16.64
CA ARG A 259 -2.44 8.19 -15.38
C ARG A 259 -3.05 9.02 -14.25
N PRO A 260 -3.69 8.38 -13.27
CA PRO A 260 -4.20 9.10 -12.11
C PRO A 260 -3.06 9.77 -11.32
N ASP A 261 -1.92 9.10 -11.15
CA ASP A 261 -0.76 9.58 -10.39
C ASP A 261 0.25 10.38 -11.23
N LYS A 262 -0.26 11.19 -12.18
CA LYS A 262 0.56 11.90 -13.16
C LYS A 262 1.50 12.95 -12.56
N LEU A 263 1.17 13.58 -11.44
CA LEU A 263 2.03 14.57 -10.77
C LEU A 263 2.21 14.17 -9.30
N VAL A 264 3.45 13.93 -8.89
CA VAL A 264 3.79 13.48 -7.54
C VAL A 264 4.95 14.29 -6.98
N ALA A 265 4.74 14.91 -5.83
CA ALA A 265 5.75 15.67 -5.09
C ALA A 265 6.13 14.96 -3.79
N TYR A 266 7.37 15.13 -3.36
CA TYR A 266 7.98 14.38 -2.27
C TYR A 266 8.44 15.33 -1.17
N PHE A 267 8.17 14.96 0.08
CA PHE A 267 8.43 15.78 1.27
C PHE A 267 9.07 14.94 2.38
N SER A 268 9.95 15.56 3.17
CA SER A 268 10.58 14.96 4.35
C SER A 268 9.67 14.89 5.57
N ASP A 269 8.62 15.71 5.60
CA ASP A 269 7.72 15.87 6.73
C ASP A 269 6.31 16.20 6.26
N LEU A 270 5.34 15.90 7.13
CA LEU A 270 3.92 16.04 6.84
C LEU A 270 3.49 17.52 6.81
N ASP A 271 4.11 18.39 7.60
CA ASP A 271 3.77 19.80 7.69
C ASP A 271 4.04 20.53 6.36
N SER A 272 5.21 20.28 5.76
CA SER A 272 5.55 20.83 4.44
C SER A 272 4.62 20.31 3.35
N LEU A 273 4.24 19.02 3.40
CA LEU A 273 3.25 18.45 2.50
C LEU A 273 1.89 19.16 2.64
N GLN A 274 1.40 19.34 3.88
CA GLN A 274 0.13 19.99 4.16
C GLN A 274 0.14 21.46 3.73
N GLN A 275 1.26 22.16 3.93
CA GLN A 275 1.43 23.53 3.45
C GLN A 275 1.31 23.60 1.92
N ALA A 276 2.00 22.72 1.19
CA ALA A 276 1.90 22.66 -0.27
C ALA A 276 0.46 22.37 -0.71
N ALA A 277 -0.18 21.38 -0.10
CA ALA A 277 -1.54 20.98 -0.43
C ALA A 277 -2.55 22.12 -0.19
N GLU A 278 -2.43 22.86 0.92
CA GLU A 278 -3.32 23.99 1.20
C GLU A 278 -3.15 25.15 0.21
N LEU A 279 -1.90 25.43 -0.21
CA LEU A 279 -1.63 26.44 -1.25
C LEU A 279 -2.26 26.06 -2.59
N ILE A 280 -2.15 24.78 -2.99
CA ILE A 280 -2.75 24.27 -4.22
C ILE A 280 -4.28 24.31 -4.12
N ARG A 281 -4.85 23.79 -3.03
CA ARG A 281 -6.30 23.71 -2.81
C ARG A 281 -6.98 25.08 -2.94
N ARG A 282 -6.38 26.13 -2.36
CA ARG A 282 -6.90 27.51 -2.47
C ARG A 282 -6.82 28.07 -3.89
N SER A 283 -5.72 27.79 -4.58
CA SER A 283 -5.42 28.42 -5.87
C SER A 283 -6.05 27.68 -7.05
N ALA A 284 -6.27 26.38 -6.92
CA ALA A 284 -6.86 25.51 -7.94
C ALA A 284 -8.35 25.24 -7.71
N ALA A 285 -9.05 26.13 -6.98
CA ALA A 285 -10.48 25.98 -6.71
C ALA A 285 -11.28 25.88 -8.03
N GLY A 286 -12.10 24.85 -8.15
CA GLY A 286 -12.88 24.55 -9.37
C GLY A 286 -12.13 23.74 -10.43
N ALA A 287 -10.88 23.34 -10.20
CA ALA A 287 -10.22 22.37 -11.05
C ALA A 287 -10.88 20.99 -10.92
N VAL A 288 -11.16 20.35 -12.07
CA VAL A 288 -11.76 19.02 -12.07
C VAL A 288 -10.70 17.97 -11.77
N ALA A 289 -10.94 17.16 -10.74
CA ALA A 289 -10.08 16.06 -10.37
C ALA A 289 -10.32 14.83 -11.26
N GLN A 290 -9.24 14.10 -11.55
CA GLN A 290 -9.29 12.72 -12.01
C GLN A 290 -9.31 11.77 -10.81
N GLY A 291 -8.47 12.02 -9.80
CA GLY A 291 -8.41 11.24 -8.56
C GLY A 291 -7.44 10.05 -8.62
N VAL A 292 -6.77 9.80 -7.50
CA VAL A 292 -5.80 8.70 -7.34
C VAL A 292 -6.35 7.62 -6.41
N PRO A 293 -6.76 6.46 -6.92
CA PRO A 293 -7.19 5.35 -6.08
C PRO A 293 -6.07 4.90 -5.14
N PHE A 294 -6.48 4.43 -3.96
CA PHE A 294 -5.63 3.88 -2.91
C PHE A 294 -4.61 4.90 -2.38
N THR A 295 -5.07 6.12 -2.12
CA THR A 295 -4.32 7.20 -1.48
C THR A 295 -5.21 7.94 -0.50
N ALA A 296 -4.62 8.55 0.51
CA ALA A 296 -5.34 9.24 1.57
C ALA A 296 -5.84 10.62 1.10
N PRO A 297 -7.15 10.90 1.11
CA PRO A 297 -7.69 12.16 0.62
C PRO A 297 -7.21 13.35 1.46
N ILE A 298 -6.87 14.46 0.80
CA ILE A 298 -6.68 15.78 1.45
C ILE A 298 -7.92 16.65 1.24
N ASP A 299 -8.54 16.56 0.06
CA ASP A 299 -9.79 17.24 -0.28
C ASP A 299 -10.91 16.24 -0.59
N SER A 300 -12.15 16.73 -0.58
CA SER A 300 -13.35 15.93 -0.91
C SER A 300 -13.41 15.55 -2.39
N ASP A 301 -12.87 16.42 -3.24
CA ASP A 301 -13.04 16.37 -4.68
C ASP A 301 -12.03 15.42 -5.35
N GLY A 302 -11.00 14.99 -4.62
CA GLY A 302 -9.99 14.04 -5.07
C GLY A 302 -8.86 14.65 -5.90
N LEU A 303 -8.71 15.98 -5.90
CA LEU A 303 -7.61 16.65 -6.61
C LEU A 303 -6.29 16.37 -5.91
N LEU A 304 -6.31 16.41 -4.57
CA LEU A 304 -5.15 16.25 -3.71
C LEU A 304 -5.31 15.05 -2.80
N SER A 305 -4.28 14.20 -2.77
CA SER A 305 -4.18 13.07 -1.86
C SER A 305 -2.73 12.78 -1.50
N TRP A 306 -2.51 11.93 -0.51
CA TRP A 306 -1.16 11.62 -0.06
C TRP A 306 -0.94 10.13 0.22
N GLY A 307 0.32 9.76 0.39
CA GLY A 307 0.75 8.44 0.84
C GLY A 307 2.16 8.52 1.43
N MET A 308 2.57 7.43 2.08
CA MET A 308 3.89 7.28 2.68
C MET A 308 4.45 5.93 2.25
N ASP A 309 5.70 5.85 1.83
CA ASP A 309 6.26 4.55 1.42
C ASP A 309 6.41 3.60 2.62
N PRO A 310 6.21 2.28 2.42
CA PRO A 310 6.31 1.32 3.51
C PRO A 310 7.73 1.27 4.09
N PRO A 311 7.89 0.96 5.40
CA PRO A 311 9.19 0.84 6.03
C PRO A 311 10.08 -0.18 5.33
N ARG A 312 11.39 0.06 5.29
CA ARG A 312 12.34 -0.81 4.58
C ARG A 312 12.32 -2.26 5.06
N PHE A 313 12.02 -2.53 6.34
CA PHE A 313 12.01 -3.90 6.87
C PHE A 313 10.88 -4.76 6.28
N GLU A 314 9.74 -4.18 5.90
CA GLU A 314 8.69 -4.92 5.18
C GLU A 314 9.12 -5.34 3.77
N GLN A 315 10.14 -4.66 3.22
CA GLN A 315 10.63 -4.88 1.86
C GLN A 315 11.72 -5.97 1.80
N VAL A 316 12.30 -6.34 2.94
CA VAL A 316 13.41 -7.31 3.05
C VAL A 316 12.94 -8.77 2.85
N LEU A 317 11.67 -9.08 3.13
CA LEU A 317 11.15 -10.45 3.04
C LEU A 317 10.69 -10.89 1.64
N GLN A 318 10.69 -10.00 0.64
CA GLN A 318 10.07 -10.27 -0.66
C GLN A 318 11.02 -10.19 -1.88
N SER A 319 12.33 -10.12 -1.69
CA SER A 319 13.27 -9.98 -2.83
C SER A 319 12.99 -8.74 -3.72
N GLN A 320 12.18 -7.80 -3.25
CA GLN A 320 11.61 -6.72 -4.06
C GLN A 320 12.44 -5.45 -3.90
N GLN A 321 12.70 -4.79 -5.04
CA GLN A 321 13.21 -3.42 -5.10
C GLN A 321 12.28 -2.48 -4.30
N LEU A 322 12.83 -1.36 -3.81
CA LEU A 322 12.07 -0.31 -3.08
C LEU A 322 10.75 0.00 -3.80
N GLN A 323 9.62 -0.36 -3.19
CA GLN A 323 8.29 -0.13 -3.77
C GLN A 323 7.72 1.21 -3.34
N SER A 324 7.06 1.90 -4.27
CA SER A 324 6.22 3.05 -3.89
C SER A 324 4.93 2.59 -3.20
N TRP A 325 4.37 3.43 -2.33
CA TRP A 325 3.10 3.25 -1.63
C TRP A 325 2.03 2.55 -2.48
N ARG A 326 1.70 3.12 -3.65
CA ARG A 326 0.66 2.56 -4.52
C ARG A 326 1.05 1.19 -5.10
N GLN A 327 2.32 0.96 -5.41
CA GLN A 327 2.77 -0.36 -5.90
C GLN A 327 2.64 -1.42 -4.81
N TRP A 328 3.08 -1.11 -3.60
CA TRP A 328 2.94 -2.00 -2.44
C TRP A 328 1.48 -2.32 -2.16
N LEU A 329 0.63 -1.28 -2.08
CA LEU A 329 -0.78 -1.44 -1.74
C LEU A 329 -1.55 -2.21 -2.80
N THR A 330 -1.34 -1.92 -4.08
CA THR A 330 -2.01 -2.64 -5.19
C THR A 330 -1.53 -4.08 -5.32
N GLY A 331 -0.26 -4.37 -5.00
CA GLY A 331 0.26 -5.72 -4.88
C GLY A 331 -0.44 -6.52 -3.77
N ARG A 332 -0.59 -5.92 -2.59
CA ARG A 332 -1.32 -6.51 -1.45
C ARG A 332 -2.79 -6.78 -1.79
N ILE A 333 -3.48 -5.78 -2.33
CA ILE A 333 -4.88 -5.91 -2.73
C ILE A 333 -5.04 -7.02 -3.78
N ALA A 334 -4.15 -7.13 -4.77
CA ALA A 334 -4.20 -8.21 -5.75
C ALA A 334 -4.10 -9.60 -5.10
N VAL A 335 -3.17 -9.78 -4.16
CA VAL A 335 -3.07 -11.03 -3.38
C VAL A 335 -4.36 -11.30 -2.62
N TYR A 336 -4.94 -10.28 -1.97
CA TYR A 336 -6.17 -10.42 -1.18
C TYR A 336 -7.42 -10.67 -2.02
N VAL A 337 -7.50 -10.12 -3.24
CA VAL A 337 -8.56 -10.47 -4.20
C VAL A 337 -8.53 -11.96 -4.50
N LEU A 338 -7.36 -12.52 -4.81
CA LEU A 338 -7.24 -13.94 -5.15
C LEU A 338 -7.46 -14.84 -3.93
N ALA A 339 -6.91 -14.48 -2.77
CA ALA A 339 -7.11 -15.23 -1.53
C ALA A 339 -8.58 -15.24 -1.08
N GLY A 340 -9.28 -14.09 -1.21
CA GLY A 340 -10.71 -13.99 -0.91
C GLY A 340 -11.56 -14.88 -1.83
N ARG A 341 -11.21 -14.95 -3.12
CA ARG A 341 -11.87 -15.84 -4.08
C ARG A 341 -11.65 -17.31 -3.76
N GLU A 342 -10.41 -17.70 -3.48
CA GLU A 342 -10.05 -19.08 -3.12
C GLU A 342 -10.80 -19.54 -1.86
N ALA A 343 -10.96 -18.63 -0.88
CA ALA A 343 -11.70 -18.89 0.34
C ALA A 343 -13.24 -18.87 0.17
N GLY A 344 -13.76 -18.50 -1.00
CA GLY A 344 -15.21 -18.42 -1.25
C GLY A 344 -15.93 -17.37 -0.40
N THR A 345 -15.22 -16.32 0.03
CA THR A 345 -15.77 -15.24 0.86
C THR A 345 -16.12 -14.02 0.02
N ASP A 346 -16.86 -13.06 0.60
CA ASP A 346 -16.93 -11.72 0.05
C ASP A 346 -15.51 -11.10 -0.03
N VAL A 347 -15.03 -10.93 -1.26
CA VAL A 347 -13.69 -10.43 -1.58
C VAL A 347 -13.49 -9.02 -1.02
N HIS A 348 -14.54 -8.21 -1.04
CA HIS A 348 -14.47 -6.82 -0.63
C HIS A 348 -14.20 -6.69 0.87
N SER A 349 -15.02 -7.34 1.70
CA SER A 349 -14.83 -7.42 3.15
C SER A 349 -13.48 -8.06 3.50
N PHE A 350 -13.06 -9.08 2.74
CA PHE A 350 -11.75 -9.72 2.95
C PHE A 350 -10.60 -8.72 2.77
N ILE A 351 -10.61 -7.92 1.69
CA ILE A 351 -9.58 -6.91 1.44
C ILE A 351 -9.55 -5.87 2.55
N ARG A 352 -10.71 -5.32 2.95
CA ARG A 352 -10.80 -4.29 4.00
C ARG A 352 -10.18 -4.77 5.32
N ASN A 353 -10.56 -5.97 5.75
CA ASN A 353 -10.01 -6.58 6.98
C ASN A 353 -8.49 -6.81 6.88
N ARG A 354 -7.99 -7.20 5.70
CA ARG A 354 -6.56 -7.46 5.50
C ARG A 354 -5.73 -6.18 5.46
N ILE A 355 -6.22 -5.14 4.80
CA ILE A 355 -5.56 -3.84 4.69
C ILE A 355 -5.51 -3.12 6.03
N GLU A 356 -6.55 -3.23 6.85
CA GLU A 356 -6.55 -2.73 8.24
C GLU A 356 -5.38 -3.32 9.05
N LEU A 357 -5.14 -4.63 8.91
CA LEU A 357 -4.05 -5.34 9.59
C LEU A 357 -2.66 -5.09 9.01
N ASP A 358 -2.57 -4.67 7.75
CA ASP A 358 -1.33 -4.12 7.19
C ASP A 358 -1.10 -2.66 7.65
N GLY A 359 -1.90 -2.17 8.60
CA GLY A 359 -1.76 -0.85 9.20
C GLY A 359 -2.26 0.28 8.30
N VAL A 360 -3.27 0.03 7.47
CA VAL A 360 -3.87 1.04 6.59
C VAL A 360 -5.37 1.14 6.88
N ASP A 361 -5.87 2.34 7.13
CA ASP A 361 -7.31 2.56 7.30
C ASP A 361 -8.06 2.16 6.01
N PRO A 362 -8.97 1.17 6.04
CA PRO A 362 -9.65 0.69 4.83
C PRO A 362 -10.71 1.66 4.28
N VAL A 363 -11.04 2.72 5.00
CA VAL A 363 -11.98 3.77 4.57
C VAL A 363 -11.20 4.93 3.96
N SER A 364 -10.25 5.46 4.71
CA SER A 364 -9.50 6.65 4.29
C SER A 364 -8.22 6.33 3.51
N TRP A 365 -7.80 5.06 3.45
CA TRP A 365 -6.54 4.61 2.86
C TRP A 365 -5.31 5.30 3.47
N THR A 366 -5.44 5.74 4.71
CA THR A 366 -4.38 6.44 5.44
C THR A 366 -3.45 5.42 6.10
N PRO A 367 -2.12 5.52 5.90
CA PRO A 367 -1.17 4.69 6.62
C PRO A 367 -1.18 5.03 8.11
N ASN A 368 -1.18 4.01 8.96
CA ASN A 368 -1.02 4.16 10.39
C ASN A 368 0.44 4.53 10.70
N LEU A 369 0.66 5.83 10.96
CA LEU A 369 1.99 6.38 11.21
C LEU A 369 2.71 5.73 12.41
N ALA A 370 1.99 5.18 13.39
CA ALA A 370 2.61 4.51 14.54
C ALA A 370 3.23 3.16 14.16
N ILE A 371 2.57 2.41 13.27
CA ILE A 371 3.09 1.14 12.74
C ILE A 371 4.25 1.41 11.76
N TRP A 372 4.14 2.48 10.99
CA TRP A 372 5.02 2.74 9.84
C TRP A 372 6.26 3.60 10.18
N ARG A 373 6.33 4.26 11.34
CA ARG A 373 7.55 4.96 11.79
C ARG A 373 8.52 4.06 12.56
N GLY A 374 8.11 2.85 12.95
CA GLY A 374 8.85 2.00 13.89
C GLY A 374 8.98 2.64 15.28
N PRO A 375 9.42 1.89 16.31
CA PRO A 375 9.77 2.51 17.59
C PRO A 375 10.91 3.50 17.36
N VAL A 376 10.71 4.75 17.81
CA VAL A 376 11.76 5.77 17.82
C VAL A 376 12.94 5.20 18.58
N GLY A 377 14.01 4.84 17.86
CA GLY A 377 15.25 4.43 18.47
C GLY A 377 15.71 5.56 19.39
N THR A 378 15.73 5.29 20.69
CA THR A 378 16.42 6.12 21.66
C THR A 378 17.80 6.42 21.11
N GLU A 379 18.07 7.71 20.90
CA GLU A 379 19.37 8.24 20.54
C GLU A 379 20.44 7.49 21.33
N GLN A 380 21.38 6.88 20.62
CA GLN A 380 22.61 6.41 21.22
C GLN A 380 23.30 7.64 21.80
N GLY A 381 23.10 7.83 23.12
CA GLY A 381 23.87 8.77 23.91
C GLY A 381 25.35 8.44 23.73
N ALA A 382 26.07 9.43 23.23
CA ALA A 382 27.51 9.43 23.19
C ALA A 382 28.07 9.15 24.59
N ALA A 383 29.01 8.20 24.65
CA ALA A 383 30.05 8.13 25.66
C ALA A 383 31.39 8.12 24.95
#